data_AF-A0A8H6T1B6-F1
#
_entry.id   AF-A0A8H6T1B6-F1
#
_cell.length_a   1.000
_cell.length_b   1.000
_cell.length_c   1.000
_cell.angle_alpha   90.00
_cell.angle_beta   90.00
_cell.angle_gamma   90.00
#
_symmetry.space_group_name_H-M   'P 1'
#
loop_
_entity.id
_entity.type
_entity.pdbx_description
1 polymer ?
#
loop_
_entity_poly.entity_id
_entity_poly.type
_entity_poly.pdbx_seq_one_letter_code
_entity_poly.pdbx_strand_id
1 'polypeptide(L)'
;MALGETVDDTYGLLYIAVVVSAALYGSKKKQAGIVQFWIWIRKYHAKDSLALKTLVIAVVICDTCQEALLSHAVYRYLVSSIEQPTILPTVVETLMVELFFSCAIATLVQQFYCWRIYRIGKSVILAGAVSLVSWTSCVVLMIYSAKAVQLKEFSQVIDLEKLSIAANSLSAGTDVVISLTLITLLQTSKTGFKRSTDLINRLMIFTFNTGLPTSISALLATICIAAFPSTFLYIFFFLLLGRFYTNSLLVTLNSREYIKSASQNSGSRDQYSLEASGRRFAQQQPQATRDPDHITIRIDTDTMQDFHAAASDVKKDR
;
A
#
# COMPACT_ATOMS: atom_id res chain seq x y z
N MET A 1 -29.71 -13.95 26.24
CA MET A 1 -30.24 -12.95 25.30
C MET A 1 -30.77 -11.78 26.12
N ALA A 2 -29.90 -10.80 26.40
CA ALA A 2 -30.28 -9.57 27.09
C ALA A 2 -30.75 -8.55 26.04
N LEU A 3 -31.79 -7.79 26.39
CA LEU A 3 -32.50 -6.85 25.54
C LEU A 3 -31.57 -5.75 25.02
N GLY A 4 -31.18 -5.81 23.73
CA GLY A 4 -30.42 -4.76 23.06
C GLY A 4 -29.55 -5.22 21.89
N GLU A 5 -29.23 -6.51 21.80
CA GLU A 5 -28.40 -7.06 20.71
C GLU A 5 -29.28 -7.44 19.51
N THR A 6 -29.20 -6.67 18.43
CA THR A 6 -29.88 -7.03 17.19
C THR A 6 -29.04 -8.02 16.38
N VAL A 7 -29.69 -8.84 15.54
CA VAL A 7 -29.00 -9.70 14.57
C VAL A 7 -28.08 -8.88 13.65
N ASP A 8 -28.41 -7.61 13.45
CA ASP A 8 -27.65 -6.66 12.64
C ASP A 8 -26.28 -6.33 13.27
N ASP A 9 -26.23 -6.15 14.61
CA ASP A 9 -25.02 -5.82 15.36
C ASP A 9 -24.05 -7.02 15.54
N THR A 10 -24.45 -8.20 15.07
CA THR A 10 -23.67 -9.44 15.16
C THR A 10 -23.42 -10.02 13.77
N TYR A 11 -24.32 -10.84 13.25
CA TYR A 11 -24.16 -11.53 11.97
C TYR A 11 -24.28 -10.57 10.77
N GLY A 12 -25.05 -9.49 10.91
CA GLY A 12 -25.07 -8.40 9.92
C GLY A 12 -23.69 -7.78 9.73
N LEU A 13 -22.96 -7.54 10.81
CA LEU A 13 -21.57 -7.08 10.78
C LEU A 13 -20.61 -8.08 10.12
N LEU A 14 -20.78 -9.38 10.36
CA LEU A 14 -19.99 -10.42 9.67
C LEU A 14 -20.27 -10.44 8.16
N TYR A 15 -21.52 -10.28 7.75
CA TYR A 15 -21.88 -10.15 6.34
C TYR A 15 -21.23 -8.91 5.71
N ILE A 16 -21.32 -7.75 6.37
CA ILE A 16 -20.65 -6.53 5.93
C ILE A 16 -19.14 -6.74 5.87
N ALA A 17 -18.53 -7.47 6.82
CA ALA A 17 -17.12 -7.81 6.79
C ALA A 17 -16.75 -8.55 5.49
N VAL A 18 -17.52 -9.59 5.11
CA VAL A 18 -17.32 -10.32 3.84
C VAL A 18 -17.50 -9.39 2.65
N VAL A 19 -18.56 -8.59 2.60
CA VAL A 19 -18.82 -7.70 1.46
C VAL A 19 -17.71 -6.66 1.31
N VAL A 20 -17.26 -6.05 2.41
CA VAL A 20 -16.15 -5.09 2.40
C VAL A 20 -14.84 -5.80 2.08
N SER A 21 -14.63 -7.02 2.57
CA SER A 21 -13.47 -7.85 2.28
C SER A 21 -13.40 -8.21 0.79
N ALA A 22 -14.48 -8.74 0.21
CA ALA A 22 -14.64 -9.01 -1.21
C ALA A 22 -14.52 -7.73 -2.05
N ALA A 23 -15.07 -6.61 -1.55
CA ALA A 23 -14.89 -5.32 -2.16
C ALA A 23 -13.42 -4.91 -2.11
N LEU A 24 -12.67 -5.06 -1.01
CA LEU A 24 -11.24 -4.73 -0.98
C LEU A 24 -10.40 -5.70 -1.84
N TYR A 25 -10.89 -6.92 -2.03
CA TYR A 25 -10.33 -7.91 -2.96
C TYR A 25 -10.51 -7.46 -4.43
N GLY A 26 -11.72 -6.99 -4.80
CA GLY A 26 -12.09 -6.57 -6.17
C GLY A 26 -11.89 -5.08 -6.51
N SER A 27 -12.05 -4.18 -5.55
CA SER A 27 -11.99 -2.71 -5.63
C SER A 27 -10.56 -2.24 -5.73
N LYS A 28 -9.93 -2.57 -6.85
CA LYS A 28 -8.65 -1.97 -7.22
C LYS A 28 -8.94 -1.00 -8.35
N LYS A 29 -9.62 0.10 -8.00
CA LYS A 29 -9.95 1.24 -8.87
C LYS A 29 -8.67 1.98 -9.26
N LYS A 30 -7.87 1.32 -10.11
CA LYS A 30 -6.97 1.81 -11.17
C LYS A 30 -6.01 0.74 -11.70
N GLN A 31 -6.06 -0.49 -11.18
CA GLN A 31 -5.63 -1.74 -11.84
C GLN A 31 -5.97 -2.91 -10.91
N ALA A 32 -6.83 -3.81 -11.38
CA ALA A 32 -7.39 -4.98 -10.67
C ALA A 32 -6.32 -5.76 -9.88
N GLY A 33 -6.66 -6.43 -8.77
CA GLY A 33 -5.69 -7.22 -7.98
C GLY A 33 -5.09 -8.38 -8.73
N ILE A 34 -5.96 -9.10 -9.42
CA ILE A 34 -5.57 -10.09 -10.40
C ILE A 34 -4.79 -9.42 -11.54
N VAL A 35 -5.11 -8.19 -11.93
CA VAL A 35 -4.35 -7.46 -12.96
C VAL A 35 -2.99 -6.95 -12.44
N GLN A 36 -2.81 -6.59 -11.17
CA GLN A 36 -1.53 -6.21 -10.59
C GLN A 36 -0.64 -7.43 -10.39
N PHE A 37 -1.20 -8.54 -9.92
CA PHE A 37 -0.49 -9.83 -9.88
C PHE A 37 -0.17 -10.34 -11.30
N TRP A 38 -1.07 -10.16 -12.26
CA TRP A 38 -0.89 -10.59 -13.65
C TRP A 38 0.04 -9.67 -14.45
N ILE A 39 0.02 -8.35 -14.22
CA ILE A 39 1.03 -7.39 -14.69
C ILE A 39 2.37 -7.70 -14.02
N TRP A 40 2.39 -8.04 -12.73
CA TRP A 40 3.59 -8.45 -12.04
C TRP A 40 4.18 -9.75 -12.63
N ILE A 41 3.36 -10.78 -12.82
CA ILE A 41 3.75 -12.02 -13.52
C ILE A 41 4.26 -11.72 -14.92
N ARG A 42 3.55 -10.88 -15.70
CA ARG A 42 3.94 -10.59 -17.10
C ARG A 42 5.17 -9.68 -17.23
N LYS A 43 5.41 -8.78 -16.28
CA LYS A 43 6.42 -7.70 -16.43
C LYS A 43 7.62 -7.84 -15.49
N TYR A 44 7.46 -8.52 -14.34
CA TYR A 44 8.46 -8.58 -13.26
C TYR A 44 9.02 -9.98 -12.99
N HIS A 45 8.41 -11.04 -13.54
CA HIS A 45 8.94 -12.40 -13.41
C HIS A 45 10.40 -12.52 -13.87
N ALA A 46 10.92 -11.64 -14.73
CA ALA A 46 12.32 -11.71 -15.15
C ALA A 46 13.33 -10.95 -14.24
N LYS A 47 12.89 -9.99 -13.41
CA LYS A 47 13.82 -9.02 -12.75
C LYS A 47 13.80 -9.01 -11.22
N ASP A 48 12.74 -9.47 -10.57
CA ASP A 48 12.69 -9.56 -9.11
C ASP A 48 13.37 -10.84 -8.61
N SER A 49 13.94 -10.79 -7.40
CA SER A 49 14.55 -11.96 -6.76
C SER A 49 13.50 -13.05 -6.51
N LEU A 50 13.92 -14.32 -6.60
CA LEU A 50 13.03 -15.46 -6.36
C LEU A 50 12.33 -15.36 -4.99
N ALA A 51 13.03 -14.87 -3.96
CA ALA A 51 12.46 -14.65 -2.62
C ALA A 51 11.25 -13.70 -2.63
N LEU A 52 11.32 -12.58 -3.35
CA LEU A 52 10.20 -11.62 -3.43
C LEU A 52 9.01 -12.22 -4.19
N LYS A 53 9.29 -13.03 -5.22
CA LYS A 53 8.24 -13.71 -5.98
C LYS A 53 7.48 -14.71 -5.14
N THR A 54 8.21 -15.59 -4.45
CA THR A 54 7.62 -16.59 -3.57
C THR A 54 6.81 -15.94 -2.47
N LEU A 55 7.29 -14.83 -1.89
CA LEU A 55 6.56 -14.06 -0.88
C LEU A 55 5.20 -13.56 -1.41
N VAL A 56 5.20 -12.90 -2.58
CA VAL A 56 3.97 -12.33 -3.15
C VAL A 56 2.96 -13.43 -3.48
N ILE A 57 3.42 -14.51 -4.10
CA ILE A 57 2.57 -15.65 -4.44
C ILE A 57 1.99 -16.27 -3.15
N ALA A 58 2.82 -16.49 -2.13
CA ALA A 58 2.38 -17.03 -0.85
C ALA A 58 1.32 -16.14 -0.19
N VAL A 59 1.55 -14.82 -0.12
CA VAL A 59 0.58 -13.87 0.46
C VAL A 59 -0.75 -13.88 -0.30
N VAL A 60 -0.72 -13.89 -1.64
CA VAL A 60 -1.95 -13.90 -2.45
C VAL A 60 -2.72 -15.22 -2.28
N ILE A 61 -2.04 -16.36 -2.20
CA ILE A 61 -2.66 -17.66 -1.93
C ILE A 61 -3.31 -17.63 -0.55
N CYS A 62 -2.57 -17.19 0.49
CA CYS A 62 -3.11 -17.08 1.84
C CYS A 62 -4.33 -16.15 1.90
N ASP A 63 -4.28 -14.99 1.24
CA ASP A 63 -5.38 -14.01 1.18
C ASP A 63 -6.62 -14.59 0.48
N THR A 64 -6.42 -15.42 -0.54
CA THR A 64 -7.51 -16.10 -1.25
C THR A 64 -8.12 -17.20 -0.38
N CYS A 65 -7.30 -17.99 0.31
CA CYS A 65 -7.78 -18.99 1.26
C CYS A 65 -8.55 -18.33 2.42
N GLN A 66 -8.04 -17.22 2.96
CA GLN A 66 -8.71 -16.47 4.01
C GLN A 66 -10.12 -16.02 3.56
N GLU A 67 -10.26 -15.47 2.35
CA GLU A 67 -11.58 -15.05 1.84
C GLU A 67 -12.55 -16.22 1.64
N ALA A 68 -12.06 -17.35 1.13
CA ALA A 68 -12.89 -18.52 0.91
C ALA A 68 -13.42 -19.09 2.24
N LEU A 69 -12.57 -19.14 3.27
CA LEU A 69 -12.92 -19.58 4.61
C LEU A 69 -13.92 -18.63 5.28
N LEU A 70 -13.70 -17.32 5.14
CA LEU A 70 -14.60 -16.30 5.66
C LEU A 70 -15.98 -16.38 5.01
N SER A 71 -16.00 -16.51 3.68
CA SER A 71 -17.24 -16.65 2.90
C SER A 71 -18.02 -17.90 3.33
N HIS A 72 -17.32 -19.01 3.55
CA HIS A 72 -17.93 -20.25 4.06
C HIS A 72 -18.49 -20.07 5.49
N ALA A 73 -17.74 -19.41 6.39
CA ALA A 73 -18.19 -19.15 7.75
C ALA A 73 -19.49 -18.33 7.75
N VAL A 74 -19.54 -17.24 6.98
CA VAL A 74 -20.73 -16.39 6.88
C VAL A 74 -21.90 -17.13 6.23
N TYR A 75 -21.66 -17.97 5.22
CA TYR A 75 -22.71 -18.82 4.64
C TYR A 75 -23.35 -19.73 5.68
N ARG A 76 -22.54 -20.35 6.55
CA ARG A 76 -23.04 -21.20 7.66
C ARG A 76 -23.90 -20.41 8.64
N TYR A 77 -23.51 -19.18 8.96
CA TYR A 77 -24.26 -18.32 9.89
C TYR A 77 -25.54 -17.75 9.32
N LEU A 78 -25.59 -17.42 8.02
CA LEU A 78 -26.76 -16.75 7.43
C LEU A 78 -27.74 -17.72 6.77
N VAL A 79 -27.26 -18.81 6.17
CA VAL A 79 -28.08 -19.74 5.38
C VAL A 79 -28.34 -21.02 6.16
N SER A 80 -27.27 -21.70 6.62
CA SER A 80 -27.43 -22.98 7.33
C SER A 80 -28.09 -22.85 8.70
N SER A 81 -28.04 -21.67 9.32
CA SER A 81 -28.69 -21.40 10.60
C SER A 81 -30.22 -21.41 10.54
N ILE A 82 -30.81 -21.22 9.35
CA ILE A 82 -32.27 -21.25 9.13
C ILE A 82 -32.80 -22.66 9.44
N GLU A 83 -32.06 -23.69 9.04
CA GLU A 83 -32.41 -25.09 9.29
C GLU A 83 -31.93 -25.57 10.67
N GLN A 84 -30.83 -24.99 11.18
CA GLN A 84 -30.19 -25.41 12.44
C GLN A 84 -29.79 -24.18 13.29
N PRO A 85 -30.72 -23.63 14.10
CA PRO A 85 -30.48 -22.40 14.87
C PRO A 85 -29.40 -22.56 15.96
N THR A 86 -29.03 -23.79 16.32
CA THR A 86 -27.95 -24.09 17.27
C THR A 86 -26.58 -23.64 16.79
N ILE A 87 -26.40 -23.33 15.49
CA ILE A 87 -25.13 -22.87 14.92
C ILE A 87 -24.81 -21.43 15.34
N LEU A 88 -25.83 -20.59 15.56
CA LEU A 88 -25.66 -19.16 15.86
C LEU A 88 -24.74 -18.92 17.08
N PRO A 89 -24.97 -19.51 18.27
CA PRO A 89 -24.09 -19.28 19.41
C PRO A 89 -22.69 -19.89 19.23
N THR A 90 -22.52 -20.81 18.28
CA THR A 90 -21.26 -21.54 18.13
C THR A 90 -20.26 -20.82 17.24
N VAL A 91 -18.97 -20.98 17.55
CA VAL A 91 -17.92 -20.49 16.64
C VAL A 91 -17.62 -21.54 15.58
N VAL A 92 -17.87 -21.19 14.32
CA VAL A 92 -17.65 -22.07 13.17
C VAL A 92 -16.14 -22.23 12.97
N GLU A 93 -15.70 -23.47 12.81
CA GLU A 93 -14.28 -23.81 12.69
C GLU A 93 -13.57 -23.06 11.55
N THR A 94 -14.25 -22.82 10.42
CA THR A 94 -13.65 -22.07 9.30
C THR A 94 -13.33 -20.62 9.65
N LEU A 95 -14.10 -20.00 10.55
CA LEU A 95 -13.81 -18.66 11.07
C LEU A 95 -12.53 -18.68 11.92
N MET A 96 -12.26 -19.76 12.64
CA MET A 96 -11.01 -19.88 13.41
C MET A 96 -9.80 -20.19 12.53
N VAL A 97 -9.98 -21.05 11.51
CA VAL A 97 -8.90 -21.42 10.59
C VAL A 97 -8.41 -20.21 9.79
N GLU A 98 -9.29 -19.27 9.44
CA GLU A 98 -8.91 -18.06 8.72
C GLU A 98 -7.92 -17.17 9.51
N LEU A 99 -7.98 -17.20 10.85
CA LEU A 99 -7.10 -16.41 11.72
C LEU A 99 -5.63 -16.80 11.49
N PHE A 100 -5.36 -18.08 11.23
CA PHE A 100 -4.02 -18.57 10.93
C PHE A 100 -3.50 -17.99 9.60
N PHE A 101 -4.36 -17.88 8.58
CA PHE A 101 -4.00 -17.25 7.31
C PHE A 101 -3.76 -15.75 7.48
N SER A 102 -4.61 -15.05 8.24
CA SER A 102 -4.43 -13.63 8.55
C SER A 102 -3.11 -13.39 9.30
N CYS A 103 -2.78 -14.23 10.29
CA CYS A 103 -1.52 -14.20 11.01
C CYS A 103 -0.31 -14.43 10.10
N ALA A 104 -0.40 -15.41 9.19
CA ALA A 104 0.64 -15.69 8.22
C ALA A 104 0.87 -14.49 7.29
N ILE A 105 -0.20 -13.88 6.77
CA ILE A 105 -0.11 -12.69 5.91
C ILE A 105 0.56 -11.54 6.67
N ALA A 106 0.07 -11.21 7.87
CA ALA A 106 0.63 -10.12 8.70
C ALA A 106 2.13 -10.32 8.93
N THR A 107 2.53 -11.52 9.34
CA THR A 107 3.93 -11.86 9.61
C THR A 107 4.78 -11.73 8.34
N LEU A 108 4.35 -12.34 7.22
CA LEU A 108 5.09 -12.27 5.95
C LEU A 108 5.30 -10.82 5.48
N VAL A 109 4.27 -9.97 5.62
CA VAL A 109 4.32 -8.56 5.24
C VAL A 109 5.22 -7.75 6.17
N GLN A 110 5.12 -7.94 7.49
CA GLN A 110 5.98 -7.27 8.46
C GLN A 110 7.46 -7.66 8.29
N GLN A 111 7.75 -8.94 8.03
CA GLN A 111 9.11 -9.40 7.77
C GLN A 111 9.68 -8.82 6.47
N PHE A 112 8.85 -8.66 5.43
CA PHE A 112 9.24 -7.94 4.22
C PHE A 112 9.62 -6.48 4.50
N TYR A 113 8.86 -5.78 5.35
CA TYR A 113 9.22 -4.42 5.74
C TYR A 113 10.47 -4.36 6.61
N CYS A 114 10.69 -5.32 7.51
CA CYS A 114 11.93 -5.42 8.29
C CYS A 114 13.14 -5.63 7.37
N TRP A 115 13.03 -6.50 6.37
CA TRP A 115 14.05 -6.66 5.34
C TRP A 115 14.32 -5.34 4.58
N ARG A 116 13.27 -4.57 4.27
CA ARG A 116 13.41 -3.27 3.63
C ARG A 116 14.12 -2.24 4.52
N ILE A 117 13.83 -2.22 5.82
CA ILE A 117 14.55 -1.40 6.82
C ILE A 117 16.04 -1.74 6.80
N TYR A 118 16.38 -3.03 6.85
CA TYR A 118 17.78 -3.48 6.77
C TYR A 118 18.45 -3.04 5.46
N ARG A 119 17.77 -3.18 4.32
CA ARG A 119 18.34 -2.83 3.01
C ARG A 119 18.58 -1.33 2.83
N ILE A 120 17.72 -0.47 3.39
CA ILE A 120 17.84 0.99 3.26
C ILE A 120 18.75 1.56 4.34
N GLY A 121 18.50 1.21 5.61
CA GLY A 121 19.22 1.77 6.75
C GLY A 121 20.56 1.09 7.05
N LYS A 122 20.83 -0.08 6.46
CA LYS A 122 22.01 -0.93 6.72
C LYS A 122 22.23 -1.32 8.19
N SER A 123 21.26 -1.08 9.07
CA SER A 123 21.32 -1.41 10.49
C SER A 123 20.64 -2.76 10.75
N VAL A 124 21.44 -3.77 11.10
CA VAL A 124 20.96 -5.10 11.48
C VAL A 124 20.22 -5.05 12.82
N ILE A 125 20.70 -4.23 13.76
CA ILE A 125 20.14 -4.14 15.12
C ILE A 125 18.71 -3.63 15.07
N LEU A 126 18.45 -2.56 14.31
CA LEU A 126 17.11 -1.97 14.21
C LEU A 126 16.14 -2.92 13.51
N ALA A 127 16.54 -3.50 12.37
CA ALA A 127 15.71 -4.45 11.65
C ALA A 127 15.44 -5.72 12.46
N GLY A 128 16.44 -6.22 13.19
CA GLY A 128 16.31 -7.39 14.07
C GLY A 128 15.40 -7.14 15.26
N ALA A 129 15.52 -5.98 15.91
CA ALA A 129 14.66 -5.60 17.03
C ALA A 129 13.18 -5.52 16.60
N VAL A 130 12.90 -4.85 15.47
CA VAL A 130 11.52 -4.73 14.96
C VAL A 130 10.98 -6.09 14.50
N SER A 131 11.81 -6.91 13.86
CA SER A 131 11.44 -8.27 13.46
C SER A 131 11.11 -9.15 14.68
N LEU A 132 11.85 -9.02 15.78
CA LEU A 132 11.60 -9.75 17.02
C LEU A 132 10.23 -9.39 17.64
N VAL A 133 9.87 -8.10 17.65
CA VAL A 133 8.55 -7.65 18.12
C VAL A 133 7.42 -8.18 17.22
N SER A 134 7.61 -8.15 15.90
CA SER A 134 6.68 -8.78 14.93
C SER A 134 6.48 -10.27 15.21
N TRP A 135 7.56 -11.03 15.42
CA TRP A 135 7.47 -12.45 15.78
C TRP A 135 6.77 -12.68 17.12
N THR A 136 6.97 -11.77 18.08
CA THR A 136 6.29 -11.84 19.37
C THR A 136 4.78 -11.66 19.18
N SER A 137 4.36 -10.68 18.36
CA SER A 137 2.95 -10.48 18.00
C SER A 137 2.35 -11.73 17.33
N CYS A 138 3.08 -12.34 16.40
CA CYS A 138 2.70 -13.59 15.74
C CYS A 138 2.48 -14.73 16.74
N VAL A 139 3.42 -14.93 17.68
CA VAL A 139 3.31 -15.98 18.70
C VAL A 139 2.10 -15.74 19.61
N VAL A 140 1.87 -14.51 20.05
CA VAL A 140 0.71 -14.18 20.90
C VAL A 140 -0.60 -14.42 20.12
N LEU A 141 -0.66 -14.04 18.84
CA LEU A 141 -1.84 -14.27 18.00
C LEU A 141 -2.08 -15.77 17.70
N MET A 142 -1.02 -16.55 17.54
CA MET A 142 -1.11 -18.00 17.39
C MET A 142 -1.60 -18.67 18.67
N ILE A 143 -1.16 -18.22 19.85
CA ILE A 143 -1.67 -18.70 21.14
C ILE A 143 -3.16 -18.35 21.29
N TYR A 144 -3.54 -17.12 20.94
CA TYR A 144 -4.95 -16.71 20.92
C TYR A 144 -5.78 -17.63 20.00
N SER A 145 -5.34 -17.83 18.76
CA SER A 145 -6.04 -18.66 17.77
C SER A 145 -6.15 -20.12 18.21
N ALA A 146 -5.08 -20.70 18.77
CA ALA A 146 -5.07 -22.07 19.25
C ALA A 146 -6.03 -22.28 20.44
N LYS A 147 -6.13 -21.31 21.35
CA LYS A 147 -7.13 -21.33 22.43
C LYS A 147 -8.54 -21.13 21.89
N ALA A 148 -8.71 -20.21 20.96
CA ALA A 148 -10.01 -19.89 20.36
C ALA A 148 -10.62 -21.11 19.63
N VAL A 149 -9.81 -21.91 18.92
CA VAL A 149 -10.27 -23.17 18.27
C VAL A 149 -10.88 -24.18 19.26
N GLN A 150 -10.46 -24.16 20.53
CA GLN A 150 -11.00 -25.07 21.55
C GLN A 150 -12.35 -24.59 22.13
N LEU A 151 -12.72 -23.35 21.87
CA LEU A 151 -13.95 -22.75 22.38
C LEU A 151 -15.09 -23.03 21.41
N LYS A 152 -16.23 -23.43 21.98
CA LYS A 152 -17.42 -23.77 21.18
C LYS A 152 -18.34 -22.58 21.01
N GLU A 153 -18.34 -21.64 21.94
CA GLU A 153 -19.28 -20.50 21.96
C GLU A 153 -18.57 -19.15 21.93
N PHE A 154 -19.20 -18.15 21.31
CA PHE A 154 -18.67 -16.78 21.25
C PHE A 154 -18.53 -16.12 22.62
N SER A 155 -19.38 -16.49 23.58
CA SER A 155 -19.34 -16.01 24.97
C SER A 155 -17.98 -16.30 25.63
N GLN A 156 -17.38 -17.45 25.31
CA GLN A 156 -16.09 -17.88 25.85
C GLN A 156 -14.92 -17.15 25.20
N VAL A 157 -15.09 -16.64 23.97
CA VAL A 157 -14.02 -15.91 23.25
C VAL A 157 -13.70 -14.59 23.96
N ILE A 158 -14.67 -14.00 24.67
CA ILE A 158 -14.50 -12.79 25.47
C ILE A 158 -13.48 -13.02 26.60
N ASP A 159 -13.38 -14.22 27.16
CA ASP A 159 -12.38 -14.54 28.19
C ASP A 159 -10.94 -14.44 27.67
N LEU A 160 -10.76 -14.47 26.35
CA LEU A 160 -9.47 -14.29 25.67
C LEU A 160 -9.20 -12.82 25.26
N GLU A 161 -10.03 -11.85 25.71
CA GLU A 161 -9.89 -10.43 25.35
C GLU A 161 -8.47 -9.91 25.56
N LYS A 162 -7.83 -10.28 26.67
CA LYS A 162 -6.50 -9.78 27.04
C LYS A 162 -5.44 -10.23 26.06
N LEU A 163 -5.55 -11.46 25.55
CA LEU A 163 -4.64 -11.99 24.53
C LEU A 163 -4.89 -11.31 23.18
N SER A 164 -6.15 -11.09 22.82
CA SER A 164 -6.50 -10.37 21.59
C SER A 164 -6.00 -8.92 21.61
N ILE A 165 -6.23 -8.20 22.71
CA ILE A 165 -5.74 -6.83 22.92
C ILE A 165 -4.21 -6.79 22.86
N ALA A 166 -3.53 -7.72 23.53
CA ALA A 166 -2.07 -7.80 23.52
C ALA A 166 -1.53 -8.05 22.10
N ALA A 167 -2.09 -9.01 21.37
CA ALA A 167 -1.68 -9.33 20.01
C ALA A 167 -1.86 -8.13 19.05
N ASN A 168 -3.07 -7.53 19.06
CA ASN A 168 -3.41 -6.40 18.20
C ASN A 168 -2.59 -5.15 18.54
N SER A 169 -2.37 -4.86 19.83
CA SER A 169 -1.57 -3.71 20.27
C SER A 169 -0.10 -3.87 19.88
N LEU A 170 0.47 -5.07 20.04
CA LEU A 170 1.83 -5.35 19.58
C LEU A 170 1.95 -5.22 18.06
N SER A 171 0.98 -5.73 17.30
CA SER A 171 1.00 -5.64 15.83
C SER A 171 0.88 -4.19 15.37
N ALA A 172 -0.07 -3.44 15.94
CA ALA A 172 -0.27 -2.02 15.65
C ALA A 172 0.99 -1.20 15.98
N GLY A 173 1.57 -1.41 17.16
CA GLY A 173 2.82 -0.76 17.56
C GLY A 173 3.97 -1.09 16.61
N THR A 174 4.08 -2.35 16.20
CA THR A 174 5.08 -2.80 15.21
C THR A 174 4.90 -2.08 13.88
N ASP A 175 3.68 -1.98 13.37
CA ASP A 175 3.38 -1.30 12.11
C ASP A 175 3.70 0.20 12.16
N VAL A 176 3.40 0.87 13.28
CA VAL A 176 3.75 2.27 13.51
C VAL A 176 5.27 2.45 13.52
N VAL A 177 5.99 1.61 14.26
CA VAL A 177 7.47 1.66 14.32
C VAL A 177 8.08 1.39 12.95
N ILE A 178 7.58 0.40 12.21
CA ILE A 178 8.02 0.11 10.84
C ILE A 178 7.79 1.31 9.94
N SER A 179 6.59 1.90 9.98
CA SER A 179 6.21 3.02 9.12
C SER A 179 7.07 4.25 9.39
N LEU A 180 7.21 4.63 10.67
CA LEU A 180 8.06 5.75 11.08
C LEU A 180 9.53 5.51 10.72
N THR A 181 10.04 4.32 10.97
CA THR A 181 11.43 3.95 10.64
C THR A 181 11.68 4.02 9.14
N LEU A 182 10.78 3.47 8.32
CA LEU A 182 10.92 3.55 6.86
C LEU A 182 10.82 5.00 6.38
N ILE A 183 9.93 5.82 6.94
CA ILE A 183 9.82 7.23 6.59
C ILE A 183 11.10 7.98 6.94
N THR A 184 11.63 7.83 8.16
CA THR A 184 12.86 8.54 8.58
C THR A 184 14.06 8.10 7.76
N LEU A 185 14.25 6.80 7.52
CA LEU A 185 15.33 6.28 6.68
C LEU A 185 15.22 6.76 5.23
N LEU A 186 14.00 6.87 4.70
CA LEU A 186 13.78 7.42 3.36
C LEU A 186 14.10 8.92 3.31
N GLN A 187 13.73 9.68 4.34
CA GLN A 187 14.07 11.11 4.43
C GLN A 187 15.57 11.35 4.49
N THR A 188 16.31 10.58 5.28
CA THR A 188 17.77 10.70 5.39
C THR A 188 18.50 10.23 4.13
N SER A 189 17.88 9.35 3.35
CA SER A 189 18.42 8.89 2.05
C SER A 189 18.26 9.91 0.91
N LYS A 190 17.75 11.12 1.17
CA LYS A 190 17.63 12.18 0.17
C LYS A 190 19.01 12.72 -0.21
N THR A 191 19.43 12.48 -1.44
CA THR A 191 20.75 12.85 -1.98
C THR A 191 20.82 14.26 -2.57
N GLY A 192 19.78 15.09 -2.40
CA GLY A 192 19.73 16.47 -2.92
C GLY A 192 19.34 16.61 -4.40
N PHE A 193 19.45 15.54 -5.21
CA PHE A 193 18.94 15.54 -6.58
C PHE A 193 17.41 15.56 -6.61
N LYS A 194 16.79 16.55 -7.27
CA LYS A 194 15.31 16.69 -7.41
C LYS A 194 14.64 15.37 -7.80
N ARG A 195 15.22 14.66 -8.77
CA ARG A 195 14.76 13.35 -9.24
C ARG A 195 14.76 12.29 -8.14
N SER A 196 15.80 12.21 -7.31
CA SER A 196 15.85 11.24 -6.20
C SER A 196 14.87 11.61 -5.09
N THR A 197 14.75 12.91 -4.79
CA THR A 197 13.88 13.44 -3.75
C THR A 197 12.39 13.22 -4.05
N ASP A 198 11.95 13.39 -5.31
CA ASP A 198 10.56 13.15 -5.71
C ASP A 198 10.17 11.66 -5.59
N LEU A 199 11.07 10.75 -5.93
CA LEU A 199 10.85 9.32 -5.79
C LEU A 199 10.72 8.92 -4.32
N ILE A 200 11.59 9.47 -3.47
CA ILE A 200 11.55 9.28 -2.03
C ILE A 200 10.25 9.82 -1.44
N ASN A 201 9.80 11.01 -1.84
CA ASN A 201 8.54 11.61 -1.38
C ASN A 201 7.32 10.75 -1.73
N ARG A 202 7.26 10.24 -2.97
CA ARG A 202 6.18 9.31 -3.38
C ARG A 202 6.22 8.03 -2.56
N LEU A 203 7.40 7.47 -2.32
CA LEU A 203 7.57 6.23 -1.57
C LEU A 203 7.19 6.39 -0.08
N MET A 204 7.40 7.58 0.50
CA MET A 204 6.89 7.92 1.82
C MET A 204 5.36 7.99 1.85
N ILE A 205 4.73 8.65 0.87
CA ILE A 205 3.26 8.72 0.77
C ILE A 205 2.65 7.32 0.66
N PHE A 206 3.25 6.44 -0.15
CA PHE A 206 2.80 5.06 -0.24
C PHE A 206 2.97 4.33 1.09
N THR A 207 4.13 4.42 1.73
CA THR A 207 4.39 3.77 3.03
C THR A 207 3.39 4.23 4.09
N PHE A 208 3.07 5.52 4.12
CA PHE A 208 2.07 6.12 5.01
C PHE A 208 0.66 5.60 4.71
N ASN A 209 0.23 5.66 3.45
CA ASN A 209 -1.09 5.19 3.02
C ASN A 209 -1.28 3.68 3.23
N THR A 210 -0.19 2.90 3.31
CA THR A 210 -0.24 1.47 3.57
C THR A 210 -0.14 1.10 5.06
N GLY A 211 0.56 1.90 5.87
CA GLY A 211 0.67 1.66 7.32
C GLY A 211 -0.54 2.14 8.12
N LEU A 212 -1.20 3.22 7.67
CA LEU A 212 -2.36 3.75 8.39
C LEU A 212 -3.55 2.79 8.46
N PRO A 213 -4.00 2.15 7.37
CA PRO A 213 -5.18 1.28 7.44
C PRO A 213 -4.99 0.09 8.37
N THR A 214 -3.80 -0.52 8.40
CA THR A 214 -3.53 -1.67 9.29
C THR A 214 -3.52 -1.23 10.75
N SER A 215 -2.83 -0.14 11.09
CA SER A 215 -2.78 0.39 12.46
C SER A 215 -4.15 0.89 12.95
N ILE A 216 -4.91 1.58 12.11
CA ILE A 216 -6.27 2.06 12.45
C ILE A 216 -7.19 0.87 12.69
N SER A 217 -7.18 -0.14 11.81
CA SER A 217 -8.04 -1.31 11.97
C SER A 217 -7.71 -2.08 13.26
N ALA A 218 -6.42 -2.26 13.57
CA ALA A 218 -5.99 -2.94 14.79
C ALA A 218 -6.36 -2.16 16.06
N LEU A 219 -6.26 -0.83 16.01
CA LEU A 219 -6.68 0.04 17.10
C LEU A 219 -8.20 -0.01 17.30
N LEU A 220 -8.97 0.06 16.21
CA LEU A 220 -10.42 -0.04 16.27
C LEU A 220 -10.87 -1.41 16.80
N ALA A 221 -10.25 -2.51 16.37
CA ALA A 221 -10.51 -3.84 16.93
C ALA A 221 -10.26 -3.88 18.45
N THR A 222 -9.16 -3.26 18.90
CA THR A 222 -8.78 -3.19 20.31
C THR A 222 -9.73 -2.31 21.15
N ILE A 223 -10.18 -1.19 20.59
CA ILE A 223 -11.15 -0.30 21.27
C ILE A 223 -12.51 -0.98 21.33
N CYS A 224 -12.95 -1.60 20.23
CA CYS A 224 -14.25 -2.25 20.15
C CYS A 224 -14.38 -3.46 21.09
N ILE A 225 -13.33 -4.27 21.26
CA ILE A 225 -13.39 -5.40 22.20
C ILE A 225 -13.49 -4.92 23.66
N ALA A 226 -12.87 -3.79 23.99
CA ALA A 226 -12.91 -3.21 25.34
C ALA A 226 -14.21 -2.43 25.63
N ALA A 227 -14.72 -1.69 24.65
CA ALA A 227 -15.88 -0.80 24.81
C ALA A 227 -17.21 -1.48 24.51
N PHE A 228 -17.23 -2.43 23.57
CA PHE A 228 -18.44 -3.11 23.08
C PHE A 228 -18.26 -4.64 22.98
N PRO A 229 -17.92 -5.33 24.08
CA PRO A 229 -17.59 -6.76 24.09
C PRO A 229 -18.75 -7.66 23.64
N SER A 230 -19.99 -7.17 23.74
CA SER A 230 -21.21 -7.87 23.31
C SER A 230 -21.47 -7.80 21.79
N THR A 231 -20.75 -6.96 21.04
CA THR A 231 -20.96 -6.75 19.60
C THR A 231 -19.88 -7.40 18.76
N PHE A 232 -20.18 -7.73 17.50
CA PHE A 232 -19.16 -8.29 16.59
C PHE A 232 -18.34 -7.20 15.88
N LEU A 233 -18.38 -5.96 16.36
CA LEU A 233 -17.58 -4.85 15.83
C LEU A 233 -16.08 -5.13 15.90
N TYR A 234 -15.60 -5.73 16.99
CA TYR A 234 -14.19 -6.08 17.11
C TYR A 234 -13.79 -7.15 16.09
N ILE A 235 -14.66 -8.14 15.86
CA ILE A 235 -14.45 -9.21 14.87
C ILE A 235 -14.39 -8.58 13.48
N PHE A 236 -15.34 -7.69 13.14
CA PHE A 236 -15.35 -6.98 11.86
C PHE A 236 -14.00 -6.33 11.53
N PHE A 237 -13.46 -5.49 12.42
CA PHE A 237 -12.17 -4.84 12.18
C PHE A 237 -11.01 -5.83 12.16
N PHE A 238 -11.07 -6.88 12.98
CA PHE A 238 -10.05 -7.92 13.02
C PHE A 238 -9.97 -8.69 11.69
N LEU A 239 -11.12 -9.06 11.11
CA LEU A 239 -11.19 -9.80 9.85
C LEU A 239 -10.60 -9.02 8.66
N LEU A 240 -10.70 -7.68 8.68
CA LEU A 240 -10.15 -6.82 7.65
C LEU A 240 -8.63 -6.64 7.73
N LEU A 241 -7.96 -6.99 8.84
CA LEU A 241 -6.51 -6.79 8.98
C LEU A 241 -5.70 -7.51 7.90
N GLY A 242 -5.96 -8.80 7.67
CA GLY A 242 -5.24 -9.60 6.68
C GLY A 242 -5.30 -8.97 5.29
N ARG A 243 -6.49 -8.49 4.90
CA ARG A 243 -6.73 -7.74 3.65
C ARG A 243 -5.90 -6.46 3.59
N PHE A 244 -5.87 -5.67 4.66
CA PHE A 244 -5.08 -4.46 4.71
C PHE A 244 -3.59 -4.77 4.55
N TYR A 245 -3.06 -5.82 5.18
CA TYR A 245 -1.68 -6.24 4.98
C TYR A 245 -1.37 -6.64 3.54
N THR A 246 -2.20 -7.49 2.92
CA THR A 246 -2.03 -7.89 1.52
C THR A 246 -2.04 -6.67 0.59
N ASN A 247 -3.01 -5.77 0.78
CA ASN A 247 -3.13 -4.57 -0.03
C ASN A 247 -1.93 -3.64 0.15
N SER A 248 -1.45 -3.49 1.37
CA SER A 248 -0.28 -2.68 1.70
C SER A 248 0.99 -3.19 1.02
N LEU A 249 1.21 -4.51 1.00
CA LEU A 249 2.32 -5.13 0.29
C LEU A 249 2.21 -4.87 -1.22
N LEU A 250 1.05 -5.14 -1.82
CA LEU A 250 0.85 -4.97 -3.26
C LEU A 250 1.00 -3.51 -3.69
N VAL A 251 0.43 -2.56 -2.95
CA VAL A 251 0.59 -1.12 -3.22
C VAL A 251 2.07 -0.73 -3.15
N THR A 252 2.80 -1.21 -2.14
CA THR A 252 4.23 -0.95 -2.01
C THR A 252 5.00 -1.46 -3.23
N LEU A 253 4.68 -2.66 -3.73
CA LEU A 253 5.35 -3.25 -4.90
C LEU A 253 5.00 -2.54 -6.21
N ASN A 254 3.72 -2.24 -6.43
CA ASN A 254 3.27 -1.55 -7.65
C ASN A 254 3.75 -0.10 -7.72
N SER A 255 3.94 0.55 -6.56
CA SER A 255 4.50 1.90 -6.52
C SER A 255 5.91 1.97 -7.15
N ARG A 256 6.70 0.89 -7.10
CA ARG A 256 8.05 0.82 -7.70
C ARG A 256 8.01 1.11 -9.19
N GLU A 257 6.97 0.67 -9.90
CA GLU A 257 6.79 0.90 -11.34
C GLU A 257 6.41 2.34 -11.66
N TYR A 258 5.44 2.87 -10.94
CA TYR A 258 4.97 4.23 -11.11
C TYR A 258 6.12 5.23 -10.86
N ILE A 259 6.94 4.94 -9.85
CA ILE A 259 8.15 5.66 -9.49
C ILE A 259 9.20 5.54 -10.61
N LYS A 260 9.49 4.34 -11.11
CA LYS A 260 10.47 4.13 -12.19
C LYS A 260 10.07 4.81 -13.51
N SER A 261 8.78 4.78 -13.85
CA SER A 261 8.24 5.35 -15.09
C SER A 261 8.13 6.87 -15.02
N ALA A 262 7.69 7.43 -13.87
CA ALA A 262 7.71 8.87 -13.63
C ALA A 262 9.14 9.43 -13.71
N SER A 263 10.12 8.70 -13.15
CA SER A 263 11.54 9.03 -13.22
C SER A 263 12.10 9.10 -14.65
N GLN A 264 11.58 8.29 -15.59
CA GLN A 264 11.98 8.33 -17.00
C GLN A 264 11.36 9.51 -17.74
N ASN A 265 10.08 9.81 -17.50
CA ASN A 265 9.39 10.95 -18.13
C ASN A 265 9.89 12.32 -17.62
N SER A 266 10.32 12.43 -16.36
CA SER A 266 10.91 13.68 -15.84
C SER A 266 12.27 13.98 -16.48
N GLY A 267 13.06 12.95 -16.81
CA GLY A 267 14.35 13.13 -17.50
C GLY A 267 14.20 13.65 -18.93
N SER A 268 13.13 13.26 -19.63
CA SER A 268 12.85 13.79 -20.96
C SER A 268 12.36 15.24 -20.90
N ARG A 269 11.66 15.66 -19.84
CA ARG A 269 11.10 17.02 -19.75
C ARG A 269 12.16 18.08 -19.44
N ASP A 270 13.21 17.72 -18.69
CA ASP A 270 14.33 18.60 -18.38
C ASP A 270 15.41 18.64 -19.49
N GLN A 271 15.42 17.66 -20.40
CA GLN A 271 16.36 17.63 -21.53
C GLN A 271 15.87 18.41 -22.76
N TYR A 272 14.57 18.74 -22.84
CA TYR A 272 14.02 19.60 -23.90
C TYR A 272 14.04 21.10 -23.58
N SER A 273 14.56 21.54 -22.42
CA SER A 273 14.58 22.95 -22.03
C SER A 273 15.96 23.62 -21.99
N LEU A 274 17.02 23.02 -22.55
CA LEU A 274 18.35 23.63 -22.58
C LEU A 274 19.02 23.75 -23.96
N GLU A 275 18.36 23.37 -25.06
CA GLU A 275 18.90 23.57 -26.43
C GLU A 275 17.96 24.30 -27.41
N ALA A 276 16.86 24.90 -26.95
CA ALA A 276 15.89 25.57 -27.82
C ALA A 276 15.86 27.11 -27.74
N SER A 277 16.94 27.77 -27.32
CA SER A 277 17.07 29.25 -27.38
C SER A 277 18.22 29.75 -28.27
N GLY A 278 18.92 28.88 -29.01
CA GLY A 278 20.12 29.30 -29.76
C GLY A 278 20.04 29.29 -31.28
N ARG A 279 19.25 28.41 -31.92
CA ARG A 279 19.44 28.13 -33.36
C ARG A 279 18.21 27.57 -34.06
N ARG A 280 17.09 28.28 -34.16
CA ARG A 280 16.03 27.97 -35.15
C ARG A 280 15.31 29.22 -35.66
N PHE A 281 16.07 30.15 -36.22
CA PHE A 281 15.58 31.04 -37.27
C PHE A 281 16.46 30.86 -38.50
N ALA A 282 16.30 29.71 -39.16
CA ALA A 282 16.66 29.56 -40.54
C ALA A 282 15.71 28.54 -41.16
N GLN A 283 14.77 29.09 -41.92
CA GLN A 283 14.31 28.49 -43.17
C GLN A 283 13.47 27.22 -43.06
N GLN A 284 12.15 27.41 -42.96
CA GLN A 284 11.20 26.48 -43.59
C GLN A 284 9.89 27.22 -43.87
N GLN A 285 9.71 27.51 -45.15
CA GLN A 285 8.54 28.10 -45.77
C GLN A 285 7.59 26.96 -46.17
N PRO A 286 6.32 26.97 -45.74
CA PRO A 286 5.28 26.21 -46.43
C PRO A 286 4.41 27.12 -47.29
N GLN A 287 4.10 26.59 -48.46
CA GLN A 287 3.30 27.12 -49.55
C GLN A 287 2.01 27.83 -49.14
N ALA A 288 1.75 28.91 -49.88
CA ALA A 288 0.52 29.67 -49.89
C ALA A 288 -0.69 28.81 -50.31
N THR A 289 -1.69 28.72 -49.43
CA THR A 289 -3.08 28.60 -49.84
C THR A 289 -3.65 30.00 -49.97
N ARG A 290 -4.07 30.34 -51.19
CA ARG A 290 -4.76 31.59 -51.55
C ARG A 290 -6.09 31.67 -50.81
N ASP A 291 -6.25 32.69 -50.00
CA ASP A 291 -7.56 33.19 -49.57
C ASP A 291 -7.66 34.66 -50.03
N PRO A 292 -8.65 35.06 -50.86
CA PRO A 292 -8.60 36.36 -51.56
C PRO A 292 -8.84 37.61 -50.70
N ASP A 293 -9.27 37.51 -49.44
CA ASP A 293 -9.85 38.66 -48.72
C ASP A 293 -9.08 39.17 -47.50
N HIS A 294 -7.78 38.90 -47.37
CA HIS A 294 -7.00 39.44 -46.25
C HIS A 294 -5.81 40.31 -46.66
N ILE A 295 -6.03 41.63 -46.64
CA ILE A 295 -4.96 42.63 -46.76
C ILE A 295 -4.20 42.68 -45.42
N THR A 296 -2.95 42.21 -45.41
CA THR A 296 -2.04 42.37 -44.27
C THR A 296 -1.02 43.44 -44.60
N ILE A 297 -1.06 44.57 -43.89
CA ILE A 297 -0.08 45.65 -44.03
C ILE A 297 1.17 45.26 -43.22
N ARG A 298 2.31 45.07 -43.90
CA ARG A 298 3.62 44.94 -43.26
C ARG A 298 4.33 46.30 -43.28
N ILE A 299 4.76 46.76 -42.11
CA ILE A 299 5.63 47.91 -41.96
C ILE A 299 7.02 47.35 -41.64
N ASP A 300 7.93 47.42 -42.61
CA ASP A 300 9.33 47.08 -42.43
C ASP A 300 10.10 48.34 -42.02
N THR A 301 10.70 48.31 -40.82
CA THR A 301 11.61 49.35 -40.33
C THR A 301 13.02 48.80 -40.38
N ASP A 302 13.77 49.15 -41.42
CA ASP A 302 15.18 48.79 -41.53
C ASP A 302 16.03 49.79 -40.74
N THR A 303 16.69 49.30 -39.68
CA THR A 303 17.73 50.05 -38.97
C THR A 303 19.08 49.57 -39.49
N MET A 304 19.76 50.39 -40.32
CA MET A 304 21.15 50.15 -40.68
C MET A 304 22.07 50.61 -39.54
N GLN A 305 22.91 49.71 -39.04
CA GLN A 305 24.07 50.05 -38.20
C GLN A 305 25.34 49.80 -39.01
N ASP A 306 26.02 50.89 -39.35
CA ASP A 306 27.29 50.88 -40.07
C ASP A 306 28.42 50.31 -39.21
N PHE A 307 29.10 49.29 -39.74
CA PHE A 307 30.35 48.77 -39.21
C PHE A 307 31.53 49.52 -39.85
N HIS A 308 32.23 50.34 -39.06
CA HIS A 308 33.60 50.76 -39.38
C HIS A 308 34.57 50.16 -38.36
N ALA A 309 35.41 49.25 -38.84
CA ALA A 309 36.61 48.77 -38.16
C ALA A 309 37.81 49.67 -38.54
N ALA A 310 38.71 49.94 -37.59
CA ALA A 310 40.16 49.73 -37.73
C ALA A 310 40.96 50.34 -36.56
N ALA A 311 41.70 49.45 -35.88
CA ALA A 311 43.13 49.52 -35.56
C ALA A 311 43.75 50.79 -34.94
N SER A 312 44.18 50.65 -33.67
CA SER A 312 45.42 51.15 -33.00
C SER A 312 45.08 51.26 -31.50
N ASP A 313 45.69 50.57 -30.54
CA ASP A 313 47.11 50.51 -30.25
C ASP A 313 47.45 49.31 -29.34
N VAL A 314 48.46 48.55 -29.75
CA VAL A 314 49.29 47.72 -28.88
C VAL A 314 50.59 48.47 -28.65
N LYS A 315 50.79 48.96 -27.43
CA LYS A 315 52.05 49.31 -26.70
C LYS A 315 51.61 50.20 -25.52
N LYS A 316 52.03 50.01 -24.27
CA LYS A 316 53.39 49.73 -23.80
C LYS A 316 53.34 49.40 -22.29
N ASP A 317 54.06 48.37 -21.88
CA ASP A 317 54.48 48.18 -20.49
C ASP A 317 55.39 49.35 -20.04
N ARG A 318 55.11 49.90 -18.87
CA ARG A 318 56.06 50.20 -17.78
C ARG A 318 55.34 50.64 -16.51
#